data_AF-A0A1V0AH36-F1
#
_entry.id   AF-A0A1V0AH36-F1
#
_cell.length_a   1.000
_cell.length_b   1.000
_cell.length_c   1.000
_cell.angle_alpha   90.00
_cell.angle_beta   90.00
_cell.angle_gamma   90.00
#
_symmetry.space_group_name_H-M   'P 1'
#
loop_
_entity.id
_entity.type
_entity.pdbx_description
1 polymer ?
#
loop_
_entity_poly.entity_id
_entity_poly.type
_entity_poly.pdbx_seq_one_letter_code
_entity_poly.pdbx_strand_id
1 'polypeptide(L)'
;MTARVPARWIAGAAVAALVVLMAVDTEYRTAETAAAAAPATFDPAAFGARNYEAKVVPAIKQSAVDLPVLLKALAEDKEAAGRKYGKRQGTGPYTFAVKGRGEAGQARSGLLPVTVEGVPAGTRVSLQIGPAINGTALRDAAGFITFGQFTNQVEYADAATALNDELRAKLLKSLDVPALDGKEISFTGAFTLLTPQTVTITPVEIS
;
A
#
# COMPACT_ATOMS: atom_id res chain seq x y z
N MET A 1 72.19 -32.39 -9.55
CA MET A 1 71.10 -33.38 -9.67
C MET A 1 69.84 -32.79 -9.06
N THR A 2 68.87 -32.39 -9.87
CA THR A 2 67.60 -31.80 -9.40
C THR A 2 66.61 -32.92 -9.12
N ALA A 3 66.34 -33.17 -7.84
CA ALA A 3 65.33 -34.15 -7.42
C ALA A 3 63.95 -33.66 -7.88
N ARG A 4 63.31 -34.40 -8.80
CA ARG A 4 61.94 -34.12 -9.24
C ARG A 4 60.98 -34.54 -8.14
N VAL A 5 60.30 -33.58 -7.53
CA VAL A 5 59.27 -33.83 -6.52
C VAL A 5 58.16 -34.68 -7.18
N PRO A 6 57.72 -35.79 -6.57
CA PRO A 6 56.71 -36.65 -7.19
C PRO A 6 55.37 -35.92 -7.26
N ALA A 7 54.64 -36.02 -8.38
CA ALA A 7 53.38 -35.31 -8.62
C ALA A 7 52.33 -35.46 -7.50
N ARG A 8 52.32 -36.61 -6.80
CA ARG A 8 51.48 -36.88 -5.62
C ARG A 8 51.75 -35.95 -4.42
N TRP A 9 52.98 -35.49 -4.23
CA TRP A 9 53.33 -34.55 -3.15
C TRP A 9 52.90 -33.13 -3.51
N ILE A 10 53.00 -32.76 -4.79
CA ILE A 10 52.50 -31.47 -5.30
C ILE A 10 50.97 -31.42 -5.19
N ALA A 11 50.29 -32.50 -5.57
CA ALA A 11 48.83 -32.61 -5.42
C ALA A 11 48.40 -32.55 -3.95
N GLY A 12 49.10 -33.24 -3.05
CA GLY A 12 48.84 -33.18 -1.61
C GLY A 12 49.01 -31.77 -1.03
N ALA A 13 50.07 -31.07 -1.42
CA ALA A 13 50.32 -29.68 -1.00
C ALA A 13 49.25 -28.72 -1.53
N ALA A 14 48.81 -28.90 -2.79
CA ALA A 14 47.76 -28.08 -3.39
C ALA A 14 46.41 -28.26 -2.69
N VAL A 15 46.04 -29.51 -2.34
CA VAL A 15 44.81 -29.79 -1.58
C VAL A 15 44.89 -29.20 -0.17
N ALA A 16 46.03 -29.33 0.51
CA ALA A 16 46.21 -28.73 1.83
C ALA A 16 46.10 -27.20 1.79
N ALA A 17 46.72 -26.56 0.79
CA ALA A 17 46.61 -25.12 0.58
C ALA A 17 45.16 -24.67 0.31
N LEU A 18 44.41 -25.44 -0.48
CA LEU A 18 42.99 -25.16 -0.75
C LEU A 18 42.14 -25.21 0.53
N VAL A 19 42.34 -26.24 1.37
CA VAL A 19 41.60 -26.38 2.63
C VAL A 19 41.93 -25.23 3.60
N VAL A 20 43.19 -24.81 3.67
CA VAL A 20 43.60 -23.65 4.49
C VAL A 20 42.97 -22.37 3.95
N LEU A 21 42.96 -22.15 2.64
CA LEU A 21 42.32 -20.98 2.03
C LEU A 21 40.81 -20.94 2.31
N MET A 22 40.13 -22.09 2.20
CA MET A 22 38.70 -22.19 2.56
C MET A 22 38.46 -21.88 4.03
N ALA A 23 39.32 -22.37 4.93
CA ALA A 23 39.19 -22.10 6.36
C ALA A 23 39.46 -20.63 6.71
N VAL A 24 40.39 -19.97 6.02
CA VAL A 24 40.72 -18.54 6.22
C VAL A 24 39.64 -17.63 5.63
N ASP A 25 38.99 -18.03 4.53
CA ASP A 25 37.91 -17.26 3.89
C ASP A 25 36.53 -17.51 4.52
N THR A 26 36.39 -18.53 5.38
CA THR A 26 35.14 -18.82 6.08
C THR A 26 34.98 -17.90 7.28
N GLU A 27 34.17 -16.85 7.15
CA GLU A 27 33.76 -16.02 8.28
C GLU A 27 32.74 -16.77 9.14
N TYR A 28 33.14 -17.22 10.34
CA TYR A 28 32.27 -17.93 11.26
C TYR A 28 31.41 -16.94 12.08
N ARG A 29 30.17 -16.73 11.66
CA ARG A 29 29.20 -15.91 12.40
C ARG A 29 28.55 -16.75 13.51
N THR A 30 28.68 -16.32 14.76
CA THR A 30 27.93 -16.93 15.87
C THR A 30 26.44 -16.58 15.76
N ALA A 31 25.56 -17.42 16.33
CA ALA A 31 24.12 -17.17 16.33
C ALA A 31 23.74 -15.78 16.92
N GLU A 32 24.47 -15.31 17.94
CA GLU A 32 24.32 -13.98 18.52
C GLU A 32 24.71 -12.86 17.55
N THR A 33 25.82 -13.03 16.81
CA THR A 33 26.27 -12.03 15.82
C THR A 33 25.33 -11.99 14.62
N ALA A 34 24.76 -13.13 14.23
CA ALA A 34 23.75 -13.21 13.17
C ALA A 34 22.41 -12.58 13.60
N ALA A 35 22.00 -12.77 14.86
CA ALA A 35 20.79 -12.17 15.41
C ALA A 35 20.93 -10.64 15.63
N ALA A 36 22.09 -10.16 16.05
CA ALA A 36 22.36 -8.74 16.23
C ALA A 36 22.52 -7.98 14.90
N ALA A 37 22.91 -8.67 13.82
CA ALA A 37 22.96 -8.14 12.46
C ALA A 37 21.65 -8.30 11.69
N ALA A 38 20.63 -8.95 12.28
CA ALA A 38 19.34 -9.08 11.65
C ALA A 38 18.72 -7.68 11.47
N PRO A 39 18.23 -7.35 10.26
CA PRO A 39 17.54 -6.09 10.05
C PRO A 39 16.35 -6.00 11.02
N ALA A 40 16.15 -4.81 11.60
CA ALA A 40 15.00 -4.56 12.46
C ALA A 40 13.72 -4.98 11.74
N THR A 41 12.95 -5.88 12.36
CA THR A 41 11.68 -6.35 11.80
C THR A 41 10.76 -5.16 11.59
N PHE A 42 10.19 -5.03 10.39
CA PHE A 42 9.21 -4.00 10.11
C PHE A 42 8.02 -4.12 11.08
N ASP A 43 7.64 -3.01 11.71
CA ASP A 43 6.48 -2.90 12.58
C ASP A 43 5.35 -2.17 11.83
N PRO A 44 4.33 -2.90 11.33
CA PRO A 44 3.23 -2.29 10.59
C PRO A 44 2.41 -1.33 11.46
N ALA A 45 2.16 -1.66 12.72
CA ALA A 45 1.33 -0.85 13.60
C ALA A 45 2.00 0.50 13.89
N ALA A 46 3.30 0.49 14.20
CA ALA A 46 4.07 1.72 14.36
C ALA A 46 4.14 2.53 13.05
N PHE A 47 4.22 1.87 11.90
CA PHE A 47 4.19 2.54 10.60
C PHE A 47 2.84 3.23 10.36
N GLY A 48 1.72 2.54 10.58
CA GLY A 48 0.37 3.08 10.46
C GLY A 48 0.20 4.33 11.33
N ALA A 49 0.44 4.20 12.64
CA ALA A 49 0.27 5.28 13.61
C ALA A 49 1.09 6.54 13.26
N ARG A 50 2.32 6.36 12.74
CA ARG A 50 3.21 7.47 12.38
C ARG A 50 2.87 8.14 11.07
N ASN A 51 2.30 7.42 10.10
CA ASN A 51 2.14 7.92 8.74
C ASN A 51 0.69 8.26 8.38
N TYR A 52 -0.31 7.63 9.01
CA TYR A 52 -1.72 7.80 8.64
C TYR A 52 -2.19 9.26 8.77
N GLU A 53 -2.35 9.78 9.98
CA GLU A 53 -2.85 11.15 10.20
C GLU A 53 -1.84 12.21 9.76
N ALA A 54 -0.55 11.99 10.02
CA ALA A 54 0.48 13.00 9.81
C ALA A 54 0.86 13.20 8.33
N LYS A 55 0.68 12.19 7.47
CA LYS A 55 1.15 12.25 6.08
C LYS A 55 0.12 11.77 5.07
N VAL A 56 -0.48 10.61 5.26
CA VAL A 56 -1.40 9.99 4.29
C VAL A 56 -2.70 10.79 4.17
N VAL A 57 -3.33 11.14 5.29
CA VAL A 57 -4.55 11.96 5.28
C VAL A 57 -4.33 13.32 4.60
N PRO A 58 -3.30 14.12 4.96
CA PRO A 58 -2.99 15.35 4.25
C PRO A 58 -2.69 15.15 2.76
N ALA A 59 -1.92 14.13 2.39
CA ALA A 59 -1.58 13.86 0.99
C ALA A 59 -2.83 13.55 0.16
N ILE A 60 -3.75 12.75 0.71
CA ILE A 60 -5.03 12.45 0.05
C ILE A 60 -5.89 13.71 -0.07
N LYS A 61 -6.04 14.49 1.01
CA LYS A 61 -6.82 15.74 0.96
C LYS A 61 -6.27 16.74 -0.06
N GLN A 62 -4.94 16.87 -0.16
CA GLN A 62 -4.29 17.79 -1.11
C GLN A 62 -4.41 17.34 -2.56
N SER A 63 -4.41 16.03 -2.81
CA SER A 63 -4.53 15.46 -4.16
C SER A 63 -5.99 15.12 -4.55
N ALA A 64 -6.96 15.35 -3.66
CA ALA A 64 -8.34 14.98 -3.87
C ALA A 64 -9.00 15.78 -5.01
N VAL A 65 -9.40 15.06 -6.05
CA VAL A 65 -10.15 15.60 -7.19
C VAL A 65 -11.65 15.37 -6.98
N ASP A 66 -12.48 16.29 -7.47
CA ASP A 66 -13.93 16.09 -7.43
C ASP A 66 -14.33 14.84 -8.22
N LEU A 67 -15.05 13.92 -7.56
CA LEU A 67 -15.39 12.62 -8.11
C LEU A 67 -16.10 12.71 -9.48
N PRO A 68 -17.09 13.59 -9.72
CA PRO A 68 -17.73 13.73 -11.02
C PRO A 68 -16.75 14.16 -12.13
N VAL A 69 -15.80 15.05 -11.81
CA VAL A 69 -14.79 15.54 -12.76
C VAL A 69 -13.85 14.40 -13.14
N LEU A 70 -13.38 13.65 -12.15
CA LEU A 70 -12.50 12.51 -12.39
C LEU A 70 -13.19 11.42 -13.23
N LEU A 71 -14.42 11.06 -12.90
CA LEU A 71 -15.14 9.98 -13.60
C LEU A 71 -15.46 10.34 -15.05
N LYS A 72 -15.76 11.61 -15.34
CA LYS A 72 -15.91 12.09 -16.73
C LYS A 72 -14.59 11.98 -17.49
N ALA A 73 -13.49 12.44 -16.90
CA ALA A 73 -12.16 12.32 -17.51
C ALA A 73 -11.76 10.85 -17.75
N LEU A 74 -12.08 9.95 -16.82
CA LEU A 74 -11.85 8.52 -16.96
C LEU A 74 -12.73 7.86 -18.04
N ALA A 75 -13.94 8.38 -18.28
CA ALA A 75 -14.81 7.91 -19.34
C ALA A 75 -14.30 8.34 -20.73
N GLU A 76 -13.69 9.53 -20.83
CA GLU A 76 -13.08 10.06 -22.06
C GLU A 76 -11.76 9.37 -22.39
N ASP A 77 -10.78 9.42 -21.47
CA ASP A 77 -9.46 8.79 -21.64
C ASP A 77 -8.89 8.37 -20.27
N LYS A 78 -8.96 7.06 -20.01
CA LYS A 78 -8.47 6.45 -18.77
C LYS A 78 -6.99 6.69 -18.53
N GLU A 79 -6.16 6.62 -19.56
CA GLU A 79 -4.71 6.72 -19.40
C GLU A 79 -4.28 8.18 -19.23
N ALA A 80 -4.94 9.12 -19.92
CA ALA A 80 -4.70 10.54 -19.71
C ALA A 80 -5.16 11.00 -18.32
N ALA A 81 -6.36 10.59 -17.89
CA ALA A 81 -6.88 10.89 -16.56
C ALA A 81 -6.04 10.22 -15.45
N GLY A 82 -5.60 8.97 -15.68
CA GLY A 82 -4.66 8.27 -14.81
C GLY A 82 -3.36 9.04 -14.61
N ARG A 83 -2.74 9.52 -15.69
CA ARG A 83 -1.51 10.31 -15.63
C ARG A 83 -1.70 11.68 -14.97
N LYS A 84 -2.85 12.31 -15.15
CA LYS A 84 -3.14 13.65 -14.65
C LYS A 84 -3.54 13.67 -13.17
N TYR A 85 -4.39 12.75 -12.75
CA TYR A 85 -5.03 12.76 -11.44
C TYR A 85 -4.67 11.56 -10.55
N GLY A 86 -4.16 10.49 -11.15
CA GLY A 86 -3.87 9.24 -10.45
C GLY A 86 -2.42 9.10 -10.02
N LYS A 87 -2.19 8.08 -9.20
CA LYS A 87 -0.89 7.51 -8.86
C LYS A 87 -0.87 6.07 -9.34
N ARG A 88 0.27 5.61 -9.87
CA ARG A 88 0.48 4.24 -10.32
C ARG A 88 1.87 3.80 -9.93
N GLN A 89 1.97 2.62 -9.32
CA GLN A 89 3.24 1.95 -9.10
C GLN A 89 3.48 0.95 -10.24
N GLY A 90 4.56 1.13 -11.00
CA GLY A 90 4.89 0.29 -12.15
C GLY A 90 3.76 0.23 -13.19
N THR A 91 3.32 -0.98 -13.49
CA THR A 91 2.24 -1.28 -14.46
C THR A 91 0.89 -1.60 -13.80
N GLY A 92 0.76 -1.36 -12.49
CA GLY A 92 -0.48 -1.62 -11.75
C GLY A 92 -1.65 -0.69 -12.14
N PRO A 93 -2.84 -0.90 -11.57
CA PRO A 93 -3.97 0.01 -11.77
C PRO A 93 -3.66 1.40 -11.22
N TYR A 94 -4.34 2.42 -11.75
CA TYR A 94 -4.29 3.76 -11.18
C TYR A 94 -5.13 3.84 -9.90
N THR A 95 -4.57 4.52 -8.92
CA THR A 95 -5.23 4.89 -7.67
C THR A 95 -5.41 6.40 -7.61
N PHE A 96 -6.57 6.85 -7.18
CA PHE A 96 -6.97 8.25 -7.18
C PHE A 96 -7.38 8.69 -5.78
N ALA A 97 -7.00 9.91 -5.42
CA ALA A 97 -7.60 10.62 -4.30
C ALA A 97 -8.82 11.41 -4.82
N VAL A 98 -9.94 11.28 -4.12
CA VAL A 98 -11.19 11.93 -4.50
C VAL A 98 -11.91 12.55 -3.33
N LYS A 99 -12.69 13.56 -3.65
CA LYS A 99 -13.68 14.15 -2.75
C LYS A 99 -15.02 14.26 -3.47
N GLY A 100 -16.09 14.30 -2.69
CA GLY A 100 -17.43 14.44 -3.22
C GLY A 100 -18.45 14.69 -2.13
N ARG A 101 -19.66 14.99 -2.58
CA ARG A 101 -20.85 15.09 -1.74
C ARG A 101 -21.95 14.28 -2.37
N GLY A 102 -22.73 13.60 -1.55
CA GLY A 102 -23.86 12.84 -2.03
C GLY A 102 -24.74 12.31 -0.90
N GLU A 103 -25.89 11.78 -1.28
CA GLU A 103 -26.82 11.17 -0.34
C GLU A 103 -26.34 9.76 0.02
N ALA A 104 -26.11 9.51 1.30
CA ALA A 104 -25.80 8.20 1.81
C ALA A 104 -27.06 7.33 1.83
N GLY A 105 -26.96 6.14 1.27
CA GLY A 105 -28.01 5.13 1.37
C GLY A 105 -27.74 4.13 2.49
N GLN A 106 -28.56 3.09 2.55
CA GLN A 106 -28.45 2.09 3.60
C GLN A 106 -27.12 1.30 3.52
N ALA A 107 -26.33 1.37 4.58
CA ALA A 107 -25.11 0.59 4.74
C ALA A 107 -25.40 -0.92 4.77
N ARG A 108 -24.69 -1.68 3.93
CA ARG A 108 -24.79 -3.15 3.87
C ARG A 108 -23.43 -3.77 3.62
N SER A 109 -23.12 -4.85 4.32
CA SER A 109 -21.85 -5.61 4.17
C SER A 109 -20.59 -4.74 4.30
N GLY A 110 -20.62 -3.71 5.16
CA GLY A 110 -19.49 -2.80 5.35
C GLY A 110 -19.27 -1.79 4.21
N LEU A 111 -20.25 -1.63 3.31
CA LEU A 111 -20.24 -0.61 2.27
C LEU A 111 -21.41 0.35 2.49
N LEU A 112 -21.12 1.65 2.41
CA LEU A 112 -22.11 2.71 2.39
C LEU A 112 -22.29 3.16 0.94
N PRO A 113 -23.41 2.82 0.27
CA PRO A 113 -23.69 3.36 -1.05
C PRO A 113 -23.90 4.88 -0.95
N VAL A 114 -23.36 5.64 -1.90
CA VAL A 114 -23.53 7.10 -1.94
C VAL A 114 -23.98 7.53 -3.33
N THR A 115 -25.08 8.26 -3.40
CA THR A 115 -25.60 8.85 -4.63
C THR A 115 -24.96 10.21 -4.83
N VAL A 116 -24.02 10.30 -5.76
CA VAL A 116 -23.29 11.53 -6.08
C VAL A 116 -23.82 12.09 -7.39
N GLU A 117 -24.23 13.35 -7.40
CA GLU A 117 -24.70 14.01 -8.61
C GLU A 117 -23.57 14.20 -9.64
N GLY A 118 -23.91 14.10 -10.93
CA GLY A 118 -22.98 14.36 -12.02
C GLY A 118 -21.99 13.23 -12.35
N VAL A 119 -22.07 12.09 -11.65
CA VAL A 119 -21.33 10.88 -12.04
C VAL A 119 -21.98 10.23 -13.29
N PRO A 120 -21.21 9.53 -14.14
CA PRO A 120 -21.77 8.85 -15.30
C PRO A 120 -22.85 7.82 -14.91
N ALA A 121 -23.92 7.75 -15.72
CA ALA A 121 -25.03 6.83 -15.48
C ALA A 121 -24.55 5.38 -15.36
N GLY A 122 -25.07 4.66 -14.35
CA GLY A 122 -24.68 3.28 -14.06
C GLY A 122 -23.42 3.12 -13.20
N THR A 123 -22.74 4.22 -12.83
CA THR A 123 -21.61 4.16 -11.89
C THR A 123 -22.13 3.96 -10.46
N ARG A 124 -21.66 2.92 -9.78
CA ARG A 124 -21.93 2.68 -8.37
C ARG A 124 -20.79 3.22 -7.53
N VAL A 125 -21.10 4.17 -6.65
CA VAL A 125 -20.15 4.74 -5.69
C VAL A 125 -20.49 4.19 -4.30
N SER A 126 -19.48 3.69 -3.61
CA SER A 126 -19.61 3.21 -2.23
C SER A 126 -18.39 3.57 -1.39
N LEU A 127 -18.62 3.90 -0.12
CA LEU A 127 -17.57 4.10 0.87
C LEU A 127 -17.36 2.81 1.66
N GLN A 128 -16.11 2.41 1.87
CA GLN A 128 -15.76 1.32 2.78
C GLN A 128 -15.88 1.82 4.22
N ILE A 129 -16.88 1.30 4.92
CA ILE A 129 -17.18 1.60 6.33
C ILE A 129 -17.25 0.31 7.17
N GLY A 130 -16.76 -0.79 6.62
CA GLY A 130 -16.84 -2.12 7.22
C GLY A 130 -15.83 -2.33 8.35
N PRO A 131 -16.02 -3.39 9.15
CA PRO A 131 -15.08 -3.77 10.19
C PRO A 131 -13.70 -4.17 9.64
N ALA A 132 -13.62 -4.48 8.35
CA ALA A 132 -12.40 -4.69 7.61
C ALA A 132 -12.41 -3.81 6.35
N ILE A 133 -11.33 -3.05 6.17
CA ILE A 133 -11.10 -2.20 4.99
C ILE A 133 -10.07 -2.90 4.12
N ASN A 134 -10.44 -3.17 2.87
CA ASN A 134 -9.64 -3.98 1.97
C ASN A 134 -8.88 -3.11 0.97
N GLY A 135 -7.77 -3.68 0.49
CA GLY A 135 -6.95 -3.11 -0.58
C GLY A 135 -5.92 -2.10 -0.10
N THR A 136 -5.26 -1.46 -1.06
CA THR A 136 -4.06 -0.65 -0.85
C THR A 136 -4.26 0.83 -1.22
N ALA A 137 -5.51 1.25 -1.41
CA ALA A 137 -5.85 2.56 -1.99
C ALA A 137 -5.23 3.73 -1.23
N LEU A 138 -5.22 3.71 0.11
CA LEU A 138 -4.61 4.79 0.90
C LEU A 138 -3.10 4.89 0.69
N ARG A 139 -2.41 3.75 0.73
CA ARG A 139 -0.96 3.67 0.50
C ARG A 139 -0.59 4.16 -0.89
N ASP A 140 -1.33 3.67 -1.89
CA ASP A 140 -1.01 3.91 -3.31
C ASP A 140 -1.39 5.35 -3.74
N ALA A 141 -2.49 5.90 -3.23
CA ALA A 141 -2.90 7.29 -3.47
C ALA A 141 -1.96 8.30 -2.79
N ALA A 142 -1.37 7.95 -1.65
CA ALA A 142 -0.42 8.82 -0.95
C ALA A 142 0.79 9.18 -1.83
N GLY A 143 1.17 8.31 -2.77
CA GLY A 143 2.18 8.57 -3.81
C GLY A 143 3.63 8.62 -3.32
N PHE A 144 3.87 8.81 -2.03
CA PHE A 144 5.22 8.80 -1.43
C PHE A 144 5.60 7.44 -0.83
N ILE A 145 4.66 6.52 -0.64
CA ILE A 145 4.94 5.17 -0.11
C ILE A 145 5.19 4.24 -1.30
N THR A 146 6.44 3.81 -1.47
CA THR A 146 6.90 3.00 -2.60
C THR A 146 7.47 1.67 -2.10
N PHE A 147 7.41 0.63 -2.94
CA PHE A 147 7.94 -0.69 -2.60
C PHE A 147 9.42 -0.66 -2.18
N GLY A 148 10.23 0.24 -2.76
CA GLY A 148 11.65 0.37 -2.42
C GLY A 148 11.95 0.82 -0.99
N GLN A 149 10.93 1.17 -0.19
CA GLN A 149 11.05 1.45 1.24
C GLN A 149 10.92 0.20 2.13
N PHE A 150 10.63 -0.96 1.53
CA PHE A 150 10.32 -2.20 2.23
C PHE A 150 11.22 -3.33 1.73
N THR A 151 11.48 -4.31 2.58
CA THR A 151 12.38 -5.43 2.27
C THR A 151 11.72 -6.46 1.37
N ASN A 152 10.40 -6.61 1.49
CA ASN A 152 9.65 -7.66 0.82
C ASN A 152 8.18 -7.26 0.60
N GLN A 153 7.46 -8.10 -0.15
CA GLN A 153 6.05 -7.84 -0.51
C GLN A 153 5.11 -7.93 0.69
N VAL A 154 5.47 -8.71 1.72
CA VAL A 154 4.65 -8.86 2.93
C VAL A 154 4.68 -7.55 3.73
N GLU A 155 5.85 -6.99 4.01
CA GLU A 155 5.99 -5.69 4.68
C GLU A 155 5.26 -4.57 3.94
N TYR A 156 5.36 -4.56 2.60
CA TYR A 156 4.68 -3.57 1.78
C TYR A 156 3.16 -3.71 1.85
N ALA A 157 2.64 -4.94 1.88
CA ALA A 157 1.22 -5.20 2.06
C ALA A 157 0.76 -4.85 3.48
N ASP A 158 1.54 -5.20 4.50
CA ASP A 158 1.26 -4.90 5.90
C ASP A 158 1.22 -3.40 6.16
N ALA A 159 2.06 -2.62 5.49
CA ALA A 159 1.98 -1.16 5.53
C ALA A 159 0.64 -0.62 5.04
N ALA A 160 0.04 -1.23 4.00
CA ALA A 160 -1.29 -0.85 3.54
C ALA A 160 -2.39 -1.26 4.55
N THR A 161 -2.30 -2.48 5.08
CA THR A 161 -3.21 -2.99 6.11
C THR A 161 -3.17 -2.09 7.36
N ALA A 162 -1.99 -1.68 7.81
CA ALA A 162 -1.85 -0.81 8.96
C ALA A 162 -2.49 0.57 8.76
N LEU A 163 -2.40 1.16 7.56
CA LEU A 163 -3.09 2.41 7.25
C LEU A 163 -4.63 2.24 7.25
N ASN A 164 -5.11 1.10 6.77
CA ASN A 164 -6.53 0.76 6.81
C ASN A 164 -7.04 0.53 8.24
N ASP A 165 -6.21 -0.05 9.11
CA ASP A 165 -6.52 -0.24 10.52
C ASP A 165 -6.59 1.08 11.29
N GLU A 166 -5.66 2.01 11.02
CA GLU A 166 -5.72 3.37 11.58
C GLU A 166 -6.98 4.11 11.13
N LEU A 167 -7.32 4.04 9.84
CA LEU A 167 -8.60 4.57 9.36
C LEU A 167 -9.79 4.03 10.17
N ARG A 168 -9.85 2.71 10.36
CA ARG A 168 -10.93 2.08 11.11
C ARG A 168 -10.96 2.56 12.56
N ALA A 169 -9.81 2.61 13.22
CA ALA A 169 -9.69 3.01 14.61
C ALA A 169 -10.08 4.48 14.84
N LYS A 170 -9.77 5.35 13.88
CA LYS A 170 -9.93 6.81 14.00
C LYS A 170 -11.24 7.34 13.44
N LEU A 171 -11.63 6.92 12.24
CA LEU A 171 -12.82 7.44 11.58
C LEU A 171 -14.06 6.59 11.91
N LEU A 172 -13.96 5.27 11.69
CA LEU A 172 -15.13 4.40 11.73
C LEU A 172 -15.61 4.10 13.15
N LYS A 173 -14.71 4.07 14.13
CA LYS A 173 -15.06 3.83 15.54
C LYS A 173 -16.00 4.90 16.12
N SER A 174 -15.91 6.14 15.63
CA SER A 174 -16.76 7.25 16.05
C SER A 174 -17.96 7.51 15.13
N LEU A 175 -18.05 6.81 14.00
CA LEU A 175 -19.07 7.07 12.99
C LEU A 175 -20.35 6.30 13.30
N ASP A 176 -21.45 7.03 13.50
CA ASP A 176 -22.78 6.42 13.60
C ASP A 176 -23.32 6.14 12.19
N VAL A 177 -22.93 4.98 11.65
CA VAL A 177 -23.31 4.53 10.30
C VAL A 177 -24.83 4.52 10.09
N PRO A 178 -25.65 3.94 10.98
CA PRO A 178 -27.11 4.01 10.85
C PRO A 178 -27.67 5.43 10.73
N ALA A 179 -27.05 6.40 11.41
CA ALA A 179 -27.51 7.79 11.38
C ALA A 179 -27.19 8.51 10.06
N LEU A 180 -26.43 7.91 9.14
CA LEU A 180 -26.11 8.49 7.83
C LEU A 180 -27.14 8.14 6.76
N ASP A 181 -27.99 7.13 6.96
CA ASP A 181 -28.96 6.70 5.95
C ASP A 181 -29.94 7.84 5.59
N GLY A 182 -30.05 8.16 4.30
CA GLY A 182 -30.84 9.26 3.76
C GLY A 182 -30.28 10.66 4.01
N LYS A 183 -29.05 10.80 4.53
CA LYS A 183 -28.41 12.10 4.75
C LYS A 183 -27.44 12.46 3.65
N GLU A 184 -27.34 13.76 3.38
CA GLU A 184 -26.27 14.29 2.56
C GLU A 184 -24.95 14.28 3.35
N ILE A 185 -23.94 13.58 2.81
CA ILE A 185 -22.61 13.48 3.38
C ILE A 185 -21.57 14.04 2.43
N SER A 186 -20.53 14.67 2.96
CA SER A 186 -19.31 14.97 2.23
C SER A 186 -18.24 13.96 2.62
N PHE A 187 -17.46 13.48 1.64
CA PHE A 187 -16.41 12.51 1.87
C PHE A 187 -15.14 12.90 1.13
N THR A 188 -14.01 12.51 1.71
CA THR A 188 -12.71 12.51 1.04
C THR A 188 -12.06 11.15 1.25
N GLY A 189 -11.45 10.59 0.22
CA GLY A 189 -10.85 9.26 0.30
C GLY A 189 -10.01 8.91 -0.92
N ALA A 190 -9.63 7.65 -0.99
CA ALA A 190 -8.90 7.09 -2.13
C ALA A 190 -9.58 5.86 -2.68
N PHE A 191 -9.47 5.62 -3.99
CA PHE A 191 -9.89 4.37 -4.61
C PHE A 191 -8.94 3.94 -5.71
N THR A 192 -8.85 2.63 -5.92
CA THR A 192 -8.15 2.05 -7.06
C THR A 192 -9.15 1.71 -8.14
N LEU A 193 -8.90 2.14 -9.38
CA LEU A 193 -9.79 1.88 -10.51
C LEU A 193 -9.65 0.43 -10.97
N LEU A 194 -10.47 -0.45 -10.39
CA LEU A 194 -10.53 -1.87 -10.76
C LEU A 194 -11.51 -2.12 -11.91
N THR A 195 -12.67 -1.44 -11.88
CA THR A 195 -13.65 -1.50 -12.96
C THR A 195 -14.16 -0.10 -13.30
N PRO A 196 -14.64 0.14 -14.53
CA PRO A 196 -15.08 1.48 -14.93
C PRO A 196 -16.37 1.96 -14.26
N GLN A 197 -17.18 1.03 -13.72
CA GLN A 197 -18.53 1.29 -13.22
C GLN A 197 -18.67 1.12 -11.71
N THR A 198 -17.63 0.63 -11.02
CA THR A 198 -17.65 0.45 -9.57
C THR A 198 -16.53 1.25 -8.93
N VAL A 199 -16.91 2.19 -8.07
CA VAL A 199 -16.00 3.08 -7.36
C VAL A 199 -16.16 2.80 -5.87
N THR A 200 -15.24 2.00 -5.34
CA THR A 200 -15.18 1.66 -3.92
C THR A 200 -14.12 2.51 -3.24
N ILE A 201 -14.54 3.53 -2.51
CA ILE A 201 -13.69 4.53 -1.89
C ILE A 201 -13.35 4.10 -0.47
N THR A 202 -12.07 4.14 -0.13
CA THR A 202 -11.58 4.07 1.25
C THR A 202 -11.54 5.50 1.79
N PRO A 203 -12.49 5.91 2.64
CA PRO A 203 -12.57 7.29 3.14
C PRO A 203 -11.40 7.59 4.06
N VAL A 204 -10.99 8.85 4.15
CA VAL A 204 -10.15 9.39 5.25
C VAL A 204 -10.89 10.43 6.08
N GLU A 205 -12.03 10.89 5.58
CA GLU A 205 -12.90 11.86 6.21
C GLU A 205 -14.33 11.69 5.68
N ILE A 206 -15.30 11.74 6.59
CA ILE A 206 -16.73 11.75 6.31
C ILE A 206 -17.35 12.80 7.24
N SER A 207 -18.18 13.69 6.70
CA SER A 207 -18.87 14.77 7.43
C SER A 207 -20.30 14.94 6.96
#